data_AF-A0A952QLI1-F1
#
_entry.id   AF-A0A952QLI1-F1
#
_cell.length_a   1.000
_cell.length_b   1.000
_cell.length_c   1.000
_cell.angle_alpha   90.00
_cell.angle_beta   90.00
_cell.angle_gamma   90.00
#
_symmetry.space_group_name_H-M   'P 1'
#
loop_
_entity.id
_entity.type
_entity.pdbx_description
1 polymer ?
#
loop_
_entity_poly.entity_id
_entity_poly.type
_entity_poly.pdbx_seq_one_letter_code
_entity_poly.pdbx_strand_id
1 'polypeptide(L)'
;MSHQSIASLWEEHSRDGWPQFSSPNEGQLMTLDTVIGGCAVFYLDGQPEMDSHRLAILEDCVADLDGLLEDLSDESLGYFQRLRRLATALVDVGRQP
;
A
#
# COMPACT_ATOMS: atom_id res chain seq x y z
N MET A 1 10.78 -7.89 -8.12
CA MET A 1 9.75 -8.63 -7.35
C MET A 1 8.87 -9.40 -8.35
N SER A 2 8.28 -10.55 -8.00
CA SER A 2 7.41 -11.28 -8.94
C SER A 2 5.93 -10.96 -8.71
N HIS A 3 5.08 -11.18 -9.72
CA HIS A 3 3.63 -11.06 -9.58
C HIS A 3 3.08 -11.91 -8.42
N GLN A 4 3.62 -13.12 -8.21
CA GLN A 4 3.25 -13.98 -7.09
C GLN A 4 3.64 -13.36 -5.74
N SER A 5 4.80 -12.70 -5.64
CA SER A 5 5.20 -11.99 -4.42
C SER A 5 4.25 -10.84 -4.08
N ILE A 6 3.82 -10.07 -5.08
CA ILE A 6 2.83 -9.00 -4.88
C ILE A 6 1.48 -9.59 -4.45
N ALA A 7 1.04 -10.69 -5.07
CA ALA A 7 -0.19 -11.36 -4.69
C ALA A 7 -0.18 -11.82 -3.23
N SER A 8 0.94 -12.38 -2.75
CA SER A 8 1.07 -12.77 -1.34
C SER A 8 1.03 -11.58 -0.38
N LEU A 9 1.66 -10.45 -0.73
CA LEU A 9 1.61 -9.24 0.09
C LEU A 9 0.20 -8.64 0.14
N TRP A 10 -0.50 -8.62 -0.99
CA TRP A 10 -1.88 -8.18 -1.06
C TRP A 10 -2.81 -9.09 -0.25
N GLU A 11 -2.65 -10.41 -0.35
CA GLU A 11 -3.43 -11.36 0.44
C GLU A 11 -3.17 -11.19 1.94
N GLU A 12 -1.91 -10.98 2.35
CA GLU A 12 -1.55 -10.72 3.74
C GLU A 12 -2.21 -9.44 4.27
N HIS A 13 -2.19 -8.36 3.48
CA HIS A 13 -2.80 -7.07 3.84
C HIS A 13 -4.32 -7.16 3.92
N SER A 14 -4.96 -7.65 2.85
CA SER A 14 -6.41 -7.68 2.68
C SER A 14 -7.14 -8.68 3.58
N ARG A 15 -6.42 -9.64 4.17
CA ARG A 15 -7.00 -10.60 5.11
C ARG A 15 -7.49 -9.92 6.39
N ASP A 16 -6.79 -8.88 6.82
CA ASP A 16 -7.16 -8.12 8.00
C ASP A 16 -8.12 -7.00 7.60
N GLY A 17 -9.20 -6.85 8.37
CA GLY A 17 -10.09 -5.70 8.23
C GLY A 17 -9.42 -4.41 8.64
N TRP A 18 -10.08 -3.28 8.34
CA TRP A 18 -9.66 -1.98 8.84
C TRP A 18 -9.48 -2.03 10.37
N PRO A 19 -8.32 -1.62 10.91
CA PRO A 19 -8.02 -1.73 12.33
C PRO A 19 -8.90 -0.77 13.16
N GLN A 20 -9.12 -1.10 14.42
CA GLN A 20 -9.75 -0.18 15.37
C GLN A 20 -8.68 0.70 16.01
N PHE A 21 -8.70 2.02 15.73
CA PHE A 21 -7.77 2.98 16.31
C PHE A 21 -8.37 4.39 16.32
N SER A 22 -7.66 5.35 16.92
CA SER A 22 -8.01 6.77 16.88
C SER A 22 -6.78 7.56 16.49
N SER A 23 -6.89 8.33 15.42
CA SER A 23 -5.81 9.19 14.92
C SER A 23 -6.43 10.45 14.30
N PRO A 24 -5.83 11.64 14.48
CA PRO A 24 -6.23 12.82 13.71
C PRO A 24 -6.09 12.62 12.19
N ASN A 25 -5.29 11.64 11.77
CA ASN A 25 -4.98 11.34 10.37
C ASN A 25 -5.79 10.15 9.81
N GLU A 26 -6.85 9.69 10.49
CA GLU A 26 -7.64 8.53 10.06
C GLU A 26 -8.17 8.66 8.62
N GLY A 27 -8.66 9.83 8.23
CA GLY A 27 -9.13 10.08 6.86
C GLY A 27 -8.02 9.99 5.80
N GLN A 28 -6.80 10.43 6.14
CA GLN A 28 -5.64 10.29 5.25
C GLN A 28 -5.23 8.83 5.12
N LEU A 29 -5.17 8.10 6.24
CA LEU A 29 -4.86 6.68 6.26
C LEU A 29 -5.85 5.84 5.44
N MET A 30 -7.14 6.17 5.50
CA MET A 30 -8.18 5.50 4.71
C MET A 30 -8.03 5.78 3.21
N THR A 31 -7.63 7.00 2.87
CA THR A 31 -7.32 7.39 1.49
C THR A 31 -6.12 6.61 0.95
N LEU A 32 -5.05 6.52 1.73
CA LEU A 32 -3.84 5.77 1.39
C LEU A 32 -4.15 4.29 1.17
N ASP A 33 -4.90 3.66 2.08
CA ASP A 33 -5.32 2.25 1.95
C ASP A 33 -6.13 2.01 0.65
N THR A 34 -7.10 2.88 0.38
CA THR A 34 -7.95 2.79 -0.82
C THR A 34 -7.14 2.91 -2.10
N VAL A 35 -6.23 3.90 -2.16
CA VAL A 35 -5.42 4.18 -3.36
C VAL A 35 -4.43 3.05 -3.62
N ILE A 36 -3.69 2.60 -2.60
CA ILE A 36 -2.72 1.51 -2.72
C ILE A 36 -3.44 0.20 -3.05
N GLY A 37 -4.58 -0.09 -2.41
CA GLY A 37 -5.40 -1.26 -2.70
C GLY A 37 -5.89 -1.26 -4.16
N GLY A 38 -6.33 -0.11 -4.67
CA GLY A 38 -6.70 0.04 -6.08
C GLY A 38 -5.55 -0.24 -7.04
N CYS A 39 -4.33 0.21 -6.72
CA CYS A 39 -3.14 -0.09 -7.52
C CYS A 39 -2.74 -1.57 -7.44
N ALA A 40 -2.87 -2.20 -6.27
CA ALA A 40 -2.61 -3.63 -6.10
C ALA A 40 -3.59 -4.47 -6.94
N VAL A 41 -4.89 -4.18 -6.87
CA VAL A 41 -5.91 -4.84 -7.67
C VAL A 41 -5.66 -4.62 -9.16
N PHE A 42 -5.36 -3.39 -9.58
CA PHE A 42 -5.04 -3.09 -10.98
C PHE A 42 -3.87 -3.93 -11.50
N TYR A 43 -2.77 -4.02 -10.75
CA TYR A 43 -1.62 -4.82 -11.12
C TYR A 43 -1.94 -6.33 -11.16
N LEU A 44 -2.71 -6.82 -10.18
CA LEU A 44 -3.03 -8.25 -10.04
C LEU A 44 -4.10 -8.75 -11.02
N ASP A 45 -4.93 -7.86 -11.58
CA ASP A 45 -5.96 -8.19 -12.59
C ASP A 45 -5.37 -8.37 -14.00
N GLY A 46 -4.05 -8.60 -14.10
CA GLY A 46 -3.37 -8.95 -15.34
C GLY A 46 -3.03 -7.77 -16.24
N GLN A 47 -3.01 -6.54 -15.69
CA GLN A 47 -2.46 -5.40 -16.42
C GLN A 47 -0.94 -5.60 -16.57
N PRO A 48 -0.38 -5.43 -17.78
CA PRO A 48 0.99 -5.84 -18.06
C PRO A 48 2.01 -5.04 -17.24
N GLU A 49 1.75 -3.75 -17.01
CA GLU A 49 2.67 -2.83 -16.36
C GLU A 49 1.91 -1.77 -15.55
N MET A 50 2.56 -1.28 -14.49
CA MET A 50 2.08 -0.09 -13.78
C MET A 50 2.40 1.14 -14.62
N ASP A 51 1.38 1.91 -14.99
CA ASP A 51 1.64 3.14 -15.74
C ASP A 51 2.35 4.21 -14.89
N SER A 52 3.03 5.14 -15.56
CA SER A 52 3.81 6.21 -14.90
C SER A 52 3.00 7.09 -13.95
N HIS A 53 1.69 7.25 -14.17
CA HIS A 53 0.85 8.06 -13.30
C HIS A 53 0.55 7.32 -11.98
N ARG A 54 0.20 6.03 -12.06
CA ARG A 54 0.01 5.19 -10.87
C ARG A 54 1.31 4.98 -10.11
N LEU A 55 2.45 4.90 -10.80
CA LEU A 55 3.75 4.81 -10.15
C LEU A 55 4.05 6.06 -9.32
N ALA A 56 3.82 7.26 -9.87
CA ALA A 56 3.99 8.51 -9.13
C ALA A 56 3.06 8.59 -7.90
N ILE A 57 1.79 8.18 -8.06
CA ILE A 57 0.84 8.11 -6.94
C ILE A 57 1.34 7.18 -5.83
N LEU A 58 1.85 6.00 -6.19
CA LEU A 58 2.38 5.05 -5.21
C LEU A 58 3.62 5.59 -4.49
N GLU A 59 4.50 6.30 -5.18
CA GLU A 59 5.67 6.95 -4.57
C GLU A 59 5.25 8.01 -3.53
N ASP A 60 4.28 8.87 -3.87
CA ASP A 60 3.72 9.85 -2.95
C ASP A 60 3.06 9.16 -1.74
N CYS A 61 2.30 8.08 -1.99
CA CYS A 61 1.66 7.30 -0.92
C CYS A 61 2.67 6.64 0.04
N VAL A 62 3.82 6.17 -0.48
CA VAL A 62 4.89 5.62 0.37
C VAL A 62 5.49 6.71 1.24
N ALA A 63 5.76 7.89 0.69
CA ALA A 63 6.31 9.01 1.44
C ALA A 63 5.34 9.50 2.53
N ASP A 64 4.05 9.62 2.21
CA ASP A 64 3.01 9.98 3.18
C ASP A 64 2.87 8.93 4.29
N LEU A 65 2.87 7.64 3.95
CA LEU A 65 2.83 6.57 4.93
C LEU A 65 4.06 6.60 5.85
N ASP A 66 5.26 6.83 5.31
CA ASP A 66 6.48 6.93 6.11
C ASP A 66 6.38 8.00 7.20
N GLY A 67 5.81 9.17 6.86
CA GLY A 67 5.58 10.24 7.84
C GLY A 67 4.50 9.91 8.88
N LEU A 68 3.47 9.17 8.49
CA LEU A 68 2.36 8.82 9.39
C LEU A 68 2.69 7.65 10.33
N LEU A 69 3.53 6.71 9.90
CA LEU A 69 3.87 5.51 10.67
C LEU A 69 4.57 5.86 12.00
N GLU A 70 5.27 6.98 12.08
CA GLU A 70 5.97 7.42 13.30
C GLU A 70 5.01 7.76 14.45
N ASP A 71 3.77 8.14 14.13
CA ASP A 71 2.77 8.60 15.10
C ASP A 71 1.71 7.53 15.45
N LEU A 72 1.80 6.33 14.86
CA LEU A 72 0.81 5.27 15.06
C LEU A 72 1.10 4.41 16.29
N SER A 73 0.02 3.98 16.97
CA SER A 73 0.09 3.02 18.06
C SER A 73 0.32 1.59 17.56
N ASP A 74 0.91 0.74 18.41
CA ASP A 74 1.23 -0.66 18.10
C ASP A 74 0.05 -1.47 17.53
N GLU A 75 -1.19 -1.17 17.95
CA GLU A 75 -2.40 -1.88 17.52
C GLU A 75 -2.74 -1.64 16.04
N SER A 76 -2.47 -0.43 15.52
CA SER A 76 -2.71 -0.07 14.12
C SER A 76 -1.46 -0.15 13.25
N LEU A 77 -0.28 -0.03 13.87
CA LEU A 77 1.01 0.03 13.19
C LEU A 77 1.25 -1.19 12.29
N GLY A 78 0.90 -2.40 12.74
CA GLY A 78 1.09 -3.62 11.95
C GLY A 78 0.31 -3.62 10.63
N TYR A 79 -0.91 -3.06 10.63
CA TYR A 79 -1.73 -2.93 9.43
C TYR A 79 -1.06 -2.00 8.41
N PHE A 80 -0.69 -0.79 8.84
CA PHE A 80 -0.10 0.21 7.95
C PHE A 80 1.33 -0.12 7.52
N GLN A 81 2.08 -0.90 8.31
CA GLN A 81 3.38 -1.44 7.89
C GLN A 81 3.24 -2.44 6.74
N ARG A 82 2.21 -3.30 6.75
CA ARG A 82 1.92 -4.20 5.63
C ARG A 82 1.50 -3.42 4.39
N LEU A 83 0.65 -2.42 4.55
CA LEU A 83 0.25 -1.51 3.46
C LEU A 83 1.46 -0.83 2.82
N ARG A 84 2.36 -0.28 3.64
CA ARG A 84 3.61 0.36 3.20
C ARG A 84 4.54 -0.62 2.47
N ARG A 85 4.66 -1.85 2.98
CA ARG A 85 5.44 -2.92 2.34
C ARG A 85 4.87 -3.28 0.96
N LEU A 86 3.55 -3.38 0.84
CA LEU A 86 2.87 -3.62 -0.43
C LEU A 86 3.12 -2.48 -1.43
N ALA A 87 2.92 -1.23 -1.01
CA ALA A 87 3.13 -0.06 -1.86
C ALA A 87 4.58 0.03 -2.37
N THR A 88 5.56 -0.17 -1.50
CA THR A 88 6.98 -0.20 -1.87
C THR A 88 7.27 -1.29 -2.91
N ALA A 89 6.70 -2.49 -2.72
CA ALA A 89 6.88 -3.59 -3.66
C ALA A 89 6.24 -3.30 -5.03
N LEU A 90 5.10 -2.62 -5.07
CA LEU A 90 4.46 -2.19 -6.32
C LEU A 90 5.31 -1.15 -7.06
N VAL A 91 5.90 -0.18 -6.34
CA VAL A 91 6.85 0.79 -6.90
C VAL A 91 8.06 0.08 -7.50
N ASP A 92 8.64 -0.87 -6.77
CA ASP A 92 9.81 -1.62 -7.22
C ASP A 92 9.54 -2.40 -8.50
N VAL A 93 8.36 -3.04 -8.61
CA VAL A 93 7.96 -3.74 -9.85
C VAL A 93 7.70 -2.77 -10.98
N GLY A 94 7.00 -1.66 -10.74
CA GLY A 94 6.67 -0.67 -11.77
C GLY A 94 7.89 0.06 -12.36
N ARG A 95 9.04 0.00 -11.67
CA ARG A 95 10.33 0.52 -12.17
C ARG A 95 11.15 -0.51 -12.95
N GLN A 96 10.77 -1.79 -12.94
CA GLN A 96 11.48 -2.81 -13.72
C GLN A 96 11.09 -2.66 -15.21
N PRO A 97 12.07 -2.68 -16.14
CA PRO A 97 11.83 -2.55 -17.57
C PRO A 97 11.21 -3.80 -18.20
#